data_AF-A0A1X7I5R9-F1
#
_entry.id   AF-A0A1X7I5R9-F1
#
_cell.length_a   1.000
_cell.length_b   1.000
_cell.length_c   1.000
_cell.angle_alpha   90.00
_cell.angle_beta   90.00
_cell.angle_gamma   90.00
#
_symmetry.space_group_name_H-M   'P 1'
#
loop_
_entity.id
_entity.type
_entity.pdbx_description
1 polymer ?
#
loop_
_entity_poly.entity_id
_entity_poly.type
_entity_poly.pdbx_seq_one_letter_code
_entity_poly.pdbx_strand_id
1 'polypeptide(L)'
;MRRIRTGVAALLAMMLIVLAGCQSVGGVDIAQVVKQSLNVKSVESKETLTLKLNVNKEAKLNQEDEEMIALLNGLQIDLHTMKESNEKMSAKGELKLKDKTLPFHITVDTKNIALDVKGAKEALVIPITEVDPSMAELTPDVKELEAFQQALVQWFTKNAPNPKNINVTSGMENVFGESKYLDRIHLEFGADETLGWIQGFVKAVLADEEGTKAFLEEVGKLYGPIVSGLMEQEGMESMEGMDMFKDGELFAAYAFKWLKENGETMLNELTTSWEQAVKDSPELAQVLSDKTKLKLDLYSDSAKNIHKSVMELNIQLPTAEDMPVTSISVQTTSELKNHNNTVKVEPIDISEAVNVVEQEMTPGEWLRFFEDGSLAKDMLLQSGITNKFVYLPIAQDEYDEWLNDSPLPYVDKGVTMVPLRYVAEELDAEVKWDSKQKQVTMIDDLTGSKIVLKLGSNIALVDNVEKKISGTPVMSKEGNVYVPLRSVSELLGAKVQYEGDAVYGSYVTIERS
;
A
#
# COMPACT_ATOMS: atom_id res chain seq x y z
N MET A 1 -20.16 4.47 -7.13
CA MET A 1 -19.12 4.38 -6.07
C MET A 1 -17.69 4.14 -6.59
N ARG A 2 -17.41 3.14 -7.45
CA ARG A 2 -16.03 2.84 -7.91
C ARG A 2 -15.32 4.02 -8.63
N ARG A 3 -16.02 4.74 -9.52
CA ARG A 3 -15.50 5.95 -10.21
C ARG A 3 -15.28 7.16 -9.30
N ILE A 4 -16.12 7.32 -8.27
CA ILE A 4 -15.99 8.39 -7.25
C ILE A 4 -14.79 8.10 -6.34
N ARG A 5 -14.59 6.83 -5.94
CA ARG A 5 -13.43 6.39 -5.15
C ARG A 5 -12.10 6.64 -5.88
N THR A 6 -12.03 6.33 -7.17
CA THR A 6 -10.83 6.65 -8.00
C THR A 6 -10.61 8.15 -8.17
N GLY A 7 -11.67 8.95 -8.29
CA GLY A 7 -11.56 10.41 -8.41
C GLY A 7 -11.08 11.08 -7.12
N VAL A 8 -11.58 10.64 -5.95
CA VAL A 8 -11.13 11.12 -4.64
C VAL A 8 -9.69 10.66 -4.35
N ALA A 9 -9.32 9.43 -4.70
CA ALA A 9 -7.95 8.95 -4.54
C ALA A 9 -6.95 9.72 -5.43
N ALA A 10 -7.31 10.00 -6.68
CA ALA A 10 -6.50 10.82 -7.58
C ALA A 10 -6.38 12.27 -7.08
N LEU A 11 -7.44 12.83 -6.49
CA LEU A 11 -7.43 14.15 -5.87
C LEU A 11 -6.53 14.23 -4.63
N LEU A 12 -6.58 13.22 -3.76
CA LEU A 12 -5.70 13.12 -2.60
C LEU A 12 -4.23 12.93 -3.02
N ALA A 13 -3.99 12.15 -4.08
CA ALA A 13 -2.66 12.02 -4.68
C ALA A 13 -2.17 13.34 -5.31
N MET A 14 -3.04 14.09 -5.99
CA MET A 14 -2.72 15.41 -6.54
C MET A 14 -2.44 16.46 -5.46
N MET A 15 -3.13 16.41 -4.31
CA MET A 15 -2.83 17.28 -3.17
C MET A 15 -1.42 17.04 -2.61
N LEU A 16 -0.89 15.82 -2.69
CA LEU A 16 0.48 15.51 -2.24
C LEU A 16 1.56 15.99 -3.22
N ILE A 17 1.19 16.37 -4.45
CA ILE A 17 2.11 16.94 -5.44
C ILE A 17 2.20 18.45 -5.20
N VAL A 18 3.38 18.86 -4.72
CA VAL A 18 3.78 20.23 -4.36
C VAL A 18 3.06 21.32 -5.17
N LEU A 19 2.22 22.12 -4.50
CA LEU A 19 1.20 22.99 -5.09
C LEU A 19 1.64 24.44 -5.35
N ALA A 20 2.94 24.74 -5.33
CA ALA A 20 3.39 26.12 -5.46
C ALA A 20 3.75 26.50 -6.90
N GLY A 21 3.18 27.62 -7.36
CA GLY A 21 3.54 28.25 -8.61
C GLY A 21 4.89 28.98 -8.56
N CYS A 22 5.36 29.40 -9.74
CA CYS A 22 6.65 30.07 -9.97
C CYS A 22 6.68 31.53 -9.46
N GLN A 23 5.55 32.07 -8.99
CA GLN A 23 5.53 33.43 -8.46
C GLN A 23 6.24 33.48 -7.12
N SER A 24 7.24 34.37 -7.01
CA SER A 24 7.88 34.64 -5.73
C SER A 24 6.86 35.14 -4.72
N VAL A 25 6.75 34.48 -3.58
CA VAL A 25 5.88 34.94 -2.48
C VAL A 25 6.77 35.50 -1.38
N GLY A 26 6.50 36.73 -0.94
CA GLY A 26 7.27 37.39 0.11
C GLY A 26 8.79 37.47 -0.15
N GLY A 27 9.21 37.52 -1.43
CA GLY A 27 10.62 37.59 -1.82
C GLY A 27 11.35 36.24 -1.92
N VAL A 28 10.68 35.12 -1.65
CA VAL A 28 11.23 33.76 -1.81
C VAL A 28 10.73 33.16 -3.12
N ASP A 29 11.68 32.65 -3.91
CA ASP A 29 11.42 31.87 -5.12
C ASP A 29 11.15 30.41 -4.75
N ILE A 30 9.87 30.05 -4.69
CA ILE A 30 9.44 28.71 -4.26
C ILE A 30 9.82 27.65 -5.29
N ALA A 31 9.78 27.97 -6.59
CA ALA A 31 10.19 27.05 -7.63
C ALA A 31 11.67 26.65 -7.48
N GLN A 32 12.53 27.59 -7.10
CA GLN A 32 13.93 27.27 -6.80
C GLN A 32 14.09 26.42 -5.53
N VAL A 33 13.27 26.62 -4.49
CA VAL A 33 13.28 25.76 -3.30
C VAL A 33 12.92 24.32 -3.66
N VAL A 34 11.86 24.11 -4.44
CA VAL A 34 11.43 22.78 -4.88
C VAL A 34 12.49 22.15 -5.79
N LYS A 35 13.03 22.91 -6.74
CA LYS A 35 14.13 22.46 -7.61
C LYS A 35 15.37 22.05 -6.79
N GLN A 36 15.73 22.83 -5.77
CA GLN A 36 16.87 22.54 -4.92
C GLN A 36 16.67 21.25 -4.11
N SER A 37 15.44 20.94 -3.68
CA SER A 37 15.16 19.67 -2.98
C SER A 37 15.40 18.42 -3.84
N LEU A 38 15.20 18.51 -5.16
CA LEU A 38 15.50 17.41 -6.08
C LEU A 38 17.00 17.17 -6.27
N ASN A 39 17.82 18.20 -6.05
CA ASN A 39 19.28 18.12 -6.21
C ASN A 39 19.98 17.54 -4.96
N VAL A 40 19.23 17.09 -3.95
CA VAL A 40 19.78 16.53 -2.71
C VAL A 40 20.09 15.04 -2.90
N LYS A 41 21.37 14.74 -3.11
CA LYS A 41 21.89 13.38 -3.31
C LYS A 41 22.22 12.69 -1.99
N SER A 42 22.73 13.44 -1.02
CA SER A 42 23.00 12.94 0.33
C SER A 42 22.38 13.86 1.39
N VAL A 43 21.85 13.28 2.46
CA VAL A 43 21.19 14.01 3.55
C VAL A 43 21.02 13.14 4.79
N GLU A 44 21.02 13.77 5.96
CA GLU A 44 20.54 13.16 7.20
C GLU A 44 19.20 13.78 7.56
N SER A 45 18.18 12.95 7.78
CA SER A 45 16.83 13.40 8.15
C SER A 45 16.30 12.76 9.42
N LYS A 46 15.45 13.50 10.13
CA LYS A 46 14.57 12.98 11.17
C LYS A 46 13.14 13.25 10.74
N GLU A 47 12.32 12.23 10.75
CA GLU A 47 10.94 12.30 10.31
C GLU A 47 10.02 11.68 11.36
N THR A 48 8.90 12.34 11.61
CA THR A 48 7.83 11.81 12.45
C THR A 48 6.53 11.89 11.67
N LEU A 49 5.85 10.76 11.51
CA LEU A 49 4.51 10.64 10.95
C LEU A 49 3.54 10.26 12.05
N THR A 50 2.41 10.94 12.12
CA THR A 50 1.32 10.65 13.06
C THR A 50 0.00 10.58 12.31
N LEU A 51 -0.88 9.68 12.77
CA LEU A 51 -2.24 9.55 12.27
C LEU A 51 -3.22 9.82 13.41
N LYS A 52 -4.30 10.53 13.08
CA LYS A 52 -5.37 10.83 14.02
C LYS A 52 -6.73 10.69 13.35
N LEU A 53 -7.57 9.83 13.90
CA LEU A 53 -8.99 9.76 13.69
C LEU A 53 -9.71 10.75 14.61
N ASN A 54 -10.43 11.69 14.03
CA ASN A 54 -11.32 12.58 14.78
C ASN A 54 -12.72 11.96 14.80
N VAL A 55 -13.32 11.88 15.98
CA VAL A 55 -14.57 11.16 16.24
C VAL A 55 -15.69 12.15 16.54
N ASN A 56 -16.91 11.85 16.09
CA ASN A 56 -18.09 12.58 16.48
C ASN A 56 -18.32 12.43 17.99
N LYS A 57 -18.35 13.53 18.74
CA LYS A 57 -18.53 13.54 20.20
C LYS A 57 -19.84 12.92 20.67
N GLU A 58 -20.84 12.84 19.79
CA GLU A 58 -22.16 12.27 20.08
C GLU A 58 -22.28 10.81 19.62
N ALA A 59 -21.26 10.26 18.94
CA ALA A 59 -21.28 8.86 18.51
C ALA A 59 -21.21 7.93 19.73
N LYS A 60 -22.06 6.90 19.71
CA LYS A 60 -21.96 5.79 20.66
C LYS A 60 -20.98 4.78 20.06
N LEU A 61 -19.81 4.67 20.66
CA LEU A 61 -18.81 3.70 20.27
C LEU A 61 -19.08 2.37 20.97
N ASN A 62 -18.94 1.27 20.25
CA ASN A 62 -18.80 -0.04 20.88
C ASN A 62 -17.33 -0.21 21.35
N GLN A 63 -17.04 -1.27 22.11
CA GLN A 63 -15.69 -1.50 22.64
C GLN A 63 -14.64 -1.70 21.53
N GLU A 64 -15.00 -2.37 20.44
CA GLU A 64 -14.10 -2.62 19.31
C GLU A 64 -13.72 -1.32 18.61
N ASP A 65 -14.69 -0.43 18.39
CA ASP A 65 -14.47 0.91 17.84
C ASP A 65 -13.53 1.73 18.74
N GLU A 66 -13.78 1.72 20.06
CA GLU A 66 -12.92 2.43 21.02
C GLU A 66 -11.47 1.92 20.98
N GLU A 67 -11.30 0.59 20.94
CA GLU A 67 -9.97 -0.03 20.91
C GLU A 67 -9.20 0.29 19.63
N MET A 68 -9.88 0.22 18.48
CA MET A 68 -9.34 0.54 17.16
C MET A 68 -9.01 2.02 16.99
N ILE A 69 -9.92 2.91 17.42
CA ILE A 69 -9.69 4.36 17.40
C ILE A 69 -8.49 4.70 18.30
N ALA A 70 -8.42 4.13 19.51
CA ALA A 70 -7.29 4.36 20.41
C ALA A 70 -5.97 3.82 19.84
N LEU A 71 -6.00 2.70 19.09
CA LEU A 71 -4.83 2.14 18.43
C LEU A 71 -4.32 3.07 17.33
N LEU A 72 -5.21 3.47 16.41
CA LEU A 72 -4.87 4.33 15.28
C LEU A 72 -4.47 5.75 15.71
N ASN A 73 -5.10 6.30 16.75
CA ASN A 73 -4.68 7.58 17.33
C ASN A 73 -3.37 7.51 18.11
N GLY A 74 -2.97 6.31 18.53
CA GLY A 74 -1.67 6.04 19.13
C GLY A 74 -0.60 5.65 18.11
N LEU A 75 -0.93 5.65 16.81
CA LEU A 75 0.00 5.30 15.74
C LEU A 75 0.93 6.49 15.45
N GLN A 76 2.22 6.25 15.65
CA GLN A 76 3.27 7.18 15.27
C GLN A 76 4.45 6.39 14.68
N ILE A 77 5.07 6.93 13.64
CA ILE A 77 6.30 6.38 13.06
C ILE A 77 7.36 7.46 13.17
N ASP A 78 8.44 7.17 13.89
CA ASP A 78 9.63 8.00 13.90
C ASP A 78 10.73 7.35 13.07
N LEU A 79 11.44 8.13 12.27
CA LEU A 79 12.53 7.69 11.40
C LEU A 79 13.72 8.61 11.57
N HIS A 80 14.91 8.02 11.64
CA HIS A 80 16.19 8.70 11.48
C HIS A 80 16.90 8.09 10.28
N THR A 81 16.95 8.85 9.19
CA THR A 81 17.44 8.39 7.89
C THR A 81 18.80 9.01 7.58
N MET A 82 19.70 8.17 7.09
CA MET A 82 21.00 8.50 6.55
C MET A 82 20.98 8.12 5.06
N LYS A 83 20.94 9.11 4.17
CA LYS A 83 21.05 8.93 2.72
C LYS A 83 22.46 9.33 2.28
N GLU A 84 23.26 8.36 1.82
CA GLU A 84 24.62 8.59 1.32
C GLU A 84 24.61 8.93 -0.17
N SER A 85 23.69 8.35 -0.93
CA SER A 85 23.44 8.64 -2.35
C SER A 85 21.98 8.35 -2.73
N ASN A 86 21.60 8.58 -3.98
CA ASN A 86 20.28 8.18 -4.51
C ASN A 86 20.03 6.67 -4.45
N GLU A 87 21.10 5.88 -4.42
CA GLU A 87 21.05 4.42 -4.50
C GLU A 87 21.34 3.76 -3.14
N LYS A 88 21.70 4.53 -2.11
CA LYS A 88 22.20 3.97 -0.85
C LYS A 88 21.69 4.78 0.34
N MET A 89 20.80 4.15 1.10
CA MET A 89 20.19 4.74 2.29
C MET A 89 20.04 3.74 3.43
N SER A 90 19.97 4.27 4.64
CA SER A 90 19.62 3.52 5.83
C SER A 90 18.69 4.35 6.70
N ALA A 91 17.67 3.73 7.27
CA ALA A 91 16.75 4.38 8.20
C ALA A 91 16.55 3.51 9.44
N LYS A 92 16.82 4.07 10.62
CA LYS A 92 16.40 3.48 11.89
C LYS A 92 15.07 4.09 12.28
N GLY A 93 14.11 3.24 12.62
CA GLY A 93 12.75 3.68 12.90
C GLY A 93 12.15 3.07 14.16
N GLU A 94 11.12 3.74 14.65
CA GLU A 94 10.29 3.27 15.75
C GLU A 94 8.82 3.37 15.32
N LEU A 95 8.12 2.24 15.32
CA LEU A 95 6.68 2.19 15.19
C LEU A 95 6.07 2.20 16.59
N LYS A 96 5.34 3.25 16.93
CA LYS A 96 4.67 3.44 18.21
C LYS A 96 3.19 3.13 18.06
N LEU A 97 2.68 2.34 18.99
CA LEU A 97 1.29 1.92 19.08
C LEU A 97 0.86 2.02 20.54
N LYS A 98 0.09 3.06 20.88
CA LYS A 98 -0.28 3.38 22.27
C LYS A 98 0.96 3.52 23.17
N ASP A 99 1.17 2.60 24.10
CA ASP A 99 2.28 2.53 25.06
C ASP A 99 3.42 1.60 24.61
N LYS A 100 3.26 0.95 23.45
CA LYS A 100 4.25 0.02 22.91
C LYS A 100 5.08 0.67 21.80
N THR A 101 6.33 0.24 21.66
CA THR A 101 7.26 0.72 20.61
C THR A 101 7.97 -0.45 19.98
N LEU A 102 7.92 -0.56 18.65
CA LEU A 102 8.60 -1.55 17.84
C LEU A 102 9.75 -0.88 17.06
N PRO A 103 11.01 -1.02 17.50
CA PRO A 103 12.16 -0.59 16.73
C PRO A 103 12.36 -1.43 15.47
N PHE A 104 12.80 -0.79 14.39
CA PHE A 104 13.21 -1.44 13.15
C PHE A 104 14.35 -0.68 12.48
N HIS A 105 15.05 -1.33 11.56
CA HIS A 105 16.12 -0.75 10.75
C HIS A 105 15.93 -1.21 9.32
N ILE A 106 15.95 -0.27 8.37
CA ILE A 106 15.84 -0.54 6.94
C ILE A 106 17.11 -0.06 6.27
N THR A 107 17.60 -0.83 5.30
CA THR A 107 18.66 -0.40 4.38
C THR A 107 18.25 -0.68 2.95
N VAL A 108 18.55 0.27 2.07
CA VAL A 108 18.32 0.12 0.63
C VAL A 108 19.65 0.38 -0.07
N ASP A 109 20.05 -0.56 -0.92
CA ASP A 109 21.12 -0.40 -1.89
C ASP A 109 20.66 -0.77 -3.31
N THR A 110 21.56 -0.80 -4.29
CA THR A 110 21.22 -1.13 -5.68
C THR A 110 20.75 -2.57 -5.89
N LYS A 111 20.96 -3.46 -4.92
CA LYS A 111 20.70 -4.89 -5.02
C LYS A 111 19.64 -5.37 -4.05
N ASN A 112 19.49 -4.72 -2.91
CA ASN A 112 18.68 -5.23 -1.81
C ASN A 112 17.93 -4.12 -1.07
N ILE A 113 16.73 -4.46 -0.64
CA ILE A 113 16.05 -3.83 0.48
C ILE A 113 16.15 -4.80 1.65
N ALA A 114 16.83 -4.42 2.72
CA ALA A 114 16.93 -5.23 3.94
C ALA A 114 16.16 -4.56 5.09
N LEU A 115 15.54 -5.39 5.92
CA LEU A 115 14.73 -4.98 7.05
C LEU A 115 15.09 -5.84 8.27
N ASP A 116 15.54 -5.21 9.34
CA ASP A 116 15.70 -5.80 10.66
C ASP A 116 14.58 -5.27 11.57
N VAL A 117 13.84 -6.17 12.23
CA VAL A 117 12.71 -5.84 13.10
C VAL A 117 13.01 -6.40 14.48
N LYS A 118 12.87 -5.56 15.52
CA LYS A 118 13.13 -6.02 16.88
C LYS A 118 12.22 -7.20 17.25
N GLY A 119 12.85 -8.33 17.59
CA GLY A 119 12.16 -9.57 17.94
C GLY A 119 12.04 -10.56 16.76
N ALA A 120 12.48 -10.22 15.56
CA ALA A 120 12.73 -11.20 14.51
C ALA A 120 13.97 -12.03 14.87
N LYS A 121 14.02 -13.30 14.41
CA LYS A 121 15.19 -14.17 14.56
C LYS A 121 16.35 -13.73 13.69
N GLU A 122 16.06 -13.31 12.46
CA GLU A 122 17.04 -12.87 11.46
C GLU A 122 16.54 -11.61 10.75
N ALA A 123 17.39 -10.97 9.95
CA ALA A 123 16.95 -9.91 9.05
C ALA A 123 16.13 -10.49 7.88
N LEU A 124 15.28 -9.66 7.28
CA LEU A 124 14.57 -9.93 6.04
C LEU A 124 15.27 -9.22 4.89
N VAL A 125 15.33 -9.85 3.72
CA VAL A 125 15.85 -9.23 2.50
C VAL A 125 14.90 -9.44 1.34
N ILE A 126 14.66 -8.35 0.61
CA ILE A 126 13.98 -8.33 -0.68
C ILE A 126 15.08 -8.00 -1.70
N PRO A 127 15.57 -8.99 -2.46
CA PRO A 127 16.47 -8.70 -3.56
C PRO A 127 15.73 -7.85 -4.60
N ILE A 128 16.35 -6.74 -5.00
CA ILE A 128 15.93 -5.99 -6.17
C ILE A 128 16.43 -6.80 -7.36
N THR A 129 15.58 -7.69 -7.84
CA THR A 129 15.89 -8.49 -9.03
C THR A 129 16.13 -7.54 -10.20
N GLU A 130 17.22 -7.76 -10.94
CA GLU A 130 17.39 -7.12 -12.24
C GLU A 130 16.12 -7.33 -13.05
N VAL A 131 15.62 -6.25 -13.62
CA VAL A 131 14.49 -6.25 -14.53
C VAL A 131 14.74 -7.36 -15.55
N ASP A 132 13.76 -8.25 -15.76
CA ASP A 132 13.83 -9.32 -16.77
C ASP A 132 14.50 -8.74 -18.03
N PRO A 133 15.50 -9.40 -18.63
CA PRO A 133 16.16 -8.87 -19.82
C PRO A 133 15.20 -8.45 -20.94
N SER A 134 14.02 -9.09 -21.02
CA SER A 134 12.93 -8.72 -21.94
C SER A 134 12.20 -7.41 -21.58
N MET A 135 12.29 -6.99 -20.32
CA MET A 135 11.73 -5.77 -19.76
C MET A 135 12.77 -4.65 -19.62
N ALA A 136 14.07 -4.95 -19.76
CA ALA A 136 15.15 -3.96 -19.64
C ALA A 136 15.07 -2.88 -20.75
N GLU A 137 14.56 -3.24 -21.94
CA GLU A 137 14.27 -2.28 -23.03
C GLU A 137 13.07 -1.37 -22.71
N LEU A 138 12.27 -1.71 -21.70
CA LEU A 138 11.09 -0.93 -21.25
C LEU A 138 11.37 -0.08 -20.01
N THR A 139 12.60 -0.12 -19.48
CA THR A 139 13.00 0.69 -18.34
C THR A 139 13.82 1.90 -18.77
N PRO A 140 13.38 3.13 -18.46
CA PRO A 140 14.13 4.33 -18.82
C PRO A 140 15.49 4.42 -18.15
N ASP A 141 16.46 5.05 -18.82
CA ASP A 141 17.77 5.33 -18.23
C ASP A 141 17.64 6.30 -17.03
N VAL A 142 18.46 6.10 -16.00
CA VAL A 142 18.43 6.91 -14.78
C VAL A 142 18.66 8.40 -15.07
N LYS A 143 19.52 8.75 -16.03
CA LYS A 143 19.77 10.16 -16.40
C LYS A 143 18.59 10.75 -17.17
N GLU A 144 17.94 9.97 -18.02
CA GLU A 144 16.71 10.40 -18.70
C GLU A 144 15.59 10.63 -17.69
N LEU A 145 15.49 9.77 -16.67
CA LEU A 145 14.56 9.95 -15.56
C LEU A 145 14.87 11.20 -14.74
N GLU A 146 16.15 11.47 -14.43
CA GLU A 146 16.58 12.70 -13.75
C GLU A 146 16.25 13.95 -14.59
N ALA A 147 16.50 13.92 -15.91
CA ALA A 147 16.18 15.01 -16.83
C ALA A 147 14.67 15.26 -16.91
N PHE A 148 13.88 14.20 -17.05
CA PHE A 148 12.42 14.25 -17.04
C PHE A 148 11.88 14.86 -15.74
N GLN A 149 12.39 14.42 -14.58
CA GLN A 149 11.97 14.96 -13.28
C GLN A 149 12.26 16.47 -13.16
N GLN A 150 13.43 16.92 -13.62
CA GLN A 150 13.77 18.35 -13.63
C GLN A 150 12.86 19.14 -14.57
N ALA A 151 12.61 18.62 -15.78
CA ALA A 151 11.71 19.23 -16.75
C ALA A 151 10.28 19.31 -16.21
N LEU A 152 9.79 18.25 -15.59
CA LEU A 152 8.47 18.18 -14.95
C LEU A 152 8.32 19.26 -13.88
N VAL A 153 9.26 19.36 -12.94
CA VAL A 153 9.17 20.37 -11.86
C VAL A 153 9.26 21.79 -12.41
N GLN A 154 10.15 22.04 -13.37
CA GLN A 154 10.28 23.35 -13.98
C GLN A 154 9.00 23.76 -14.73
N TRP A 155 8.44 22.86 -15.55
CA TRP A 155 7.22 23.11 -16.30
C TRP A 155 6.00 23.23 -15.39
N PHE A 156 5.88 22.34 -14.40
CA PHE A 156 4.78 22.33 -13.45
C PHE A 156 4.77 23.62 -12.63
N THR A 157 5.88 23.96 -11.97
CA THR A 157 5.94 25.17 -11.13
C THR A 157 5.70 26.44 -11.95
N LYS A 158 6.18 26.51 -13.20
CA LYS A 158 5.90 27.64 -14.11
C LYS A 158 4.40 27.84 -14.37
N ASN A 159 3.66 26.76 -14.52
CA ASN A 159 2.25 26.78 -14.92
C ASN A 159 1.26 26.67 -13.75
N ALA A 160 1.70 26.15 -12.60
CA ALA A 160 0.89 25.98 -11.39
C ALA A 160 0.42 27.35 -10.85
N PRO A 161 -0.90 27.55 -10.66
CA PRO A 161 -1.40 28.69 -9.91
C PRO A 161 -0.98 28.62 -8.44
N ASN A 162 -0.81 29.77 -7.80
CA ASN A 162 -0.67 29.80 -6.36
C ASN A 162 -2.00 29.47 -5.66
N PRO A 163 -1.99 28.71 -4.56
CA PRO A 163 -3.16 28.56 -3.69
C PRO A 163 -3.62 29.90 -3.12
N LYS A 164 -4.89 29.98 -2.69
CA LYS A 164 -5.44 31.21 -2.10
C LYS A 164 -4.67 31.66 -0.85
N ASN A 165 -4.21 30.70 -0.05
CA ASN A 165 -3.52 30.94 1.21
C ASN A 165 -2.05 30.54 1.09
N ILE A 166 -1.23 31.50 0.68
CA ILE A 166 0.22 31.34 0.63
C ILE A 166 0.89 32.58 1.23
N ASN A 167 1.85 32.39 2.11
CA ASN A 167 2.63 33.49 2.67
C ASN A 167 4.05 33.04 3.02
N VAL A 168 4.93 34.03 3.16
CA VAL A 168 6.30 33.80 3.60
C VAL A 168 6.59 34.69 4.79
N THR A 169 7.17 34.08 5.82
CA THR A 169 7.69 34.76 7.00
C THR A 169 9.11 34.29 7.25
N SER A 170 9.95 35.09 7.89
CA SER A 170 11.33 34.71 8.19
C SER A 170 11.57 34.80 9.70
N GLY A 171 12.35 33.87 10.25
CA GLY A 171 12.60 33.83 11.69
C GLY A 171 13.64 32.80 12.09
N MET A 172 13.98 32.81 13.38
CA MET A 172 14.82 31.78 13.97
C MET A 172 13.97 30.54 14.25
N GLU A 173 14.41 29.40 13.73
CA GLU A 173 13.76 28.10 13.86
C GLU A 173 14.73 27.09 14.45
N ASN A 174 14.20 26.11 15.18
CA ASN A 174 15.00 24.99 15.67
C ASN A 174 14.96 23.85 14.66
N VAL A 175 16.14 23.36 14.29
CA VAL A 175 16.37 22.21 13.40
C VAL A 175 17.50 21.38 14.01
N PHE A 176 17.24 20.11 14.33
CA PHE A 176 18.17 19.21 15.01
C PHE A 176 18.73 19.73 16.35
N GLY A 177 17.97 20.58 17.05
CA GLY A 177 18.43 21.21 18.30
C GLY A 177 19.24 22.50 18.09
N GLU A 178 19.52 22.89 16.84
CA GLU A 178 20.26 24.09 16.48
C GLU A 178 19.32 25.19 15.98
N SER A 179 19.60 26.44 16.36
CA SER A 179 18.81 27.59 15.90
C SER A 179 19.33 28.11 14.55
N LYS A 180 18.48 28.16 13.54
CA LYS A 180 18.78 28.63 12.18
C LYS A 180 17.81 29.72 11.76
N TYR A 181 18.30 30.74 11.06
CA TYR A 181 17.43 31.75 10.44
C TYR A 181 16.92 31.20 9.11
N LEU A 182 15.61 30.99 8.99
CA LEU A 182 14.97 30.35 7.85
C LEU A 182 13.76 31.16 7.36
N ASP A 183 13.50 31.06 6.07
CA ASP A 183 12.25 31.50 5.46
C ASP A 183 11.23 30.37 5.56
N ARG A 184 10.14 30.61 6.30
CA ARG A 184 8.96 29.75 6.37
C ARG A 184 8.01 30.11 5.23
N ILE A 185 7.88 29.20 4.28
CA ILE A 185 6.87 29.21 3.23
C ILE A 185 5.67 28.44 3.77
N HIS A 186 4.59 29.16 4.06
CA HIS A 186 3.33 28.58 4.53
C HIS A 186 2.33 28.52 3.38
N LEU A 187 1.76 27.33 3.16
CA LEU A 187 0.76 27.06 2.15
C LEU A 187 -0.42 26.33 2.78
N GLU A 188 -1.63 26.75 2.45
CA GLU A 188 -2.83 25.96 2.70
C GLU A 188 -3.60 25.75 1.40
N PHE A 189 -4.03 24.51 1.18
CA PHE A 189 -4.82 24.12 0.02
C PHE A 189 -6.08 23.38 0.45
N GLY A 190 -7.24 23.92 0.09
CA GLY A 190 -8.55 23.33 0.38
C GLY A 190 -9.08 22.47 -0.76
N ALA A 191 -9.82 21.41 -0.45
CA ALA A 191 -10.46 20.61 -1.49
C ALA A 191 -11.50 21.44 -2.30
N ASP A 192 -12.08 22.46 -1.68
CA ASP A 192 -13.06 23.38 -2.26
C ASP A 192 -12.50 24.27 -3.38
N GLU A 193 -11.18 24.51 -3.39
CA GLU A 193 -10.52 25.30 -4.44
C GLU A 193 -9.92 24.45 -5.57
N THR A 194 -9.95 23.11 -5.45
CA THR A 194 -9.31 22.20 -6.40
C THR A 194 -9.74 22.42 -7.85
N LEU A 195 -11.06 22.53 -8.10
CA LEU A 195 -11.57 22.72 -9.46
C LEU A 195 -11.07 24.05 -10.07
N GLY A 196 -11.12 25.13 -9.29
CA GLY A 196 -10.64 26.44 -9.74
C GLY A 196 -9.14 26.45 -10.00
N TRP A 197 -8.37 25.74 -9.16
CA TRP A 197 -6.94 25.57 -9.35
C TRP A 197 -6.61 24.77 -10.63
N ILE A 198 -7.29 23.64 -10.88
CA ILE A 198 -7.14 22.83 -12.11
C ILE A 198 -7.48 23.67 -13.34
N GLN A 199 -8.57 24.43 -13.30
CA GLN A 199 -8.95 25.34 -14.39
C GLN A 199 -7.86 26.39 -14.67
N GLY A 200 -7.29 26.98 -13.63
CA GLY A 200 -6.17 27.91 -13.75
C GLY A 200 -4.94 27.26 -14.37
N PHE A 201 -4.56 26.08 -13.88
CA PHE A 201 -3.41 25.33 -14.34
C PHE A 201 -3.53 24.94 -15.82
N VAL A 202 -4.64 24.32 -16.23
CA VAL A 202 -4.86 23.91 -17.62
C VAL A 202 -4.83 25.12 -18.55
N LYS A 203 -5.43 26.25 -18.16
CA LYS A 203 -5.36 27.49 -18.97
C LYS A 203 -3.94 28.02 -19.10
N ALA A 204 -3.13 27.96 -18.04
CA ALA A 204 -1.73 28.35 -18.07
C ALA A 204 -0.91 27.45 -18.99
N VAL A 205 -1.06 26.12 -18.87
CA VAL A 205 -0.44 25.13 -19.77
C VAL A 205 -0.80 25.38 -21.23
N LEU A 206 -2.08 25.60 -21.52
CA LEU A 206 -2.52 25.91 -22.88
C LEU A 206 -1.97 27.24 -23.39
N ALA A 207 -1.66 28.21 -22.53
CA ALA A 207 -1.04 29.47 -22.92
C ALA A 207 0.48 29.36 -23.12
N ASP A 208 1.16 28.46 -22.39
CA ASP A 208 2.60 28.25 -22.44
C ASP A 208 3.01 27.23 -23.52
N GLU A 209 2.95 27.64 -24.79
CA GLU A 209 3.31 26.77 -25.91
C GLU A 209 4.75 26.29 -25.87
N GLU A 210 5.70 27.21 -25.70
CA GLU A 210 7.13 26.90 -25.70
C GLU A 210 7.50 25.97 -24.53
N GLY A 211 7.08 26.31 -23.32
CA GLY A 211 7.40 25.51 -22.14
C GLY A 211 6.71 24.15 -22.13
N THR A 212 5.46 24.08 -22.60
CA THR A 212 4.73 22.81 -22.67
C THR A 212 5.29 21.90 -23.75
N LYS A 213 5.66 22.43 -24.92
CA LYS A 213 6.36 21.64 -25.94
C LYS A 213 7.70 21.11 -25.44
N ALA A 214 8.50 21.93 -24.76
CA ALA A 214 9.77 21.50 -24.18
C ALA A 214 9.59 20.36 -23.16
N PHE A 215 8.58 20.42 -22.30
CA PHE A 215 8.27 19.33 -21.38
C PHE A 215 7.79 18.06 -22.12
N LEU A 216 6.89 18.20 -23.09
CA LEU A 216 6.41 17.08 -23.88
C LEU A 216 7.54 16.42 -24.69
N GLU A 217 8.56 17.18 -25.09
CA GLU A 217 9.73 16.63 -25.78
C GLU A 217 10.48 15.65 -24.87
N GLU A 218 10.69 16.00 -23.60
CA GLU A 218 11.30 15.11 -22.61
C GLU A 218 10.42 13.88 -22.30
N VAL A 219 9.09 14.04 -22.29
CA VAL A 219 8.14 12.91 -22.24
C VAL A 219 8.35 11.97 -23.44
N GLY A 220 8.45 12.54 -24.65
CA GLY A 220 8.66 11.79 -25.89
C GLY A 220 10.01 11.07 -25.92
N LYS A 221 11.08 11.69 -25.42
CA LYS A 221 12.39 11.03 -25.27
C LYS A 221 12.34 9.85 -24.31
N LEU A 222 11.68 10.02 -23.16
CA LEU A 222 11.62 9.01 -22.11
C LEU A 222 10.74 7.81 -22.50
N TYR A 223 9.55 8.06 -23.07
CA TYR A 223 8.55 7.03 -23.32
C TYR A 223 8.45 6.60 -24.79
N GLY A 224 8.93 7.41 -25.73
CA GLY A 224 8.88 7.11 -27.17
C GLY A 224 9.54 5.77 -27.53
N PRO A 225 10.77 5.47 -27.06
CA PRO A 225 11.43 4.18 -27.29
C PRO A 225 10.64 2.99 -26.73
N ILE A 226 10.10 3.15 -25.51
CA ILE A 226 9.31 2.12 -24.82
C ILE A 226 8.04 1.79 -25.61
N VAL A 227 7.29 2.83 -26.00
CA VAL A 227 6.07 2.66 -26.80
C VAL A 227 6.40 2.06 -28.16
N SER A 228 7.47 2.52 -28.82
CA SER A 228 7.89 2.00 -30.12
C SER A 228 8.24 0.50 -30.03
N GLY A 229 9.00 0.08 -29.02
CA GLY A 229 9.37 -1.32 -28.81
C GLY A 229 8.16 -2.22 -28.54
N LEU A 230 7.22 -1.79 -27.70
CA LEU A 230 5.96 -2.53 -27.47
C LEU A 230 5.14 -2.68 -28.76
N MET A 231 5.13 -1.65 -29.59
CA MET A 231 4.34 -1.66 -30.82
C MET A 231 4.96 -2.50 -31.93
N GLU A 232 6.30 -2.59 -32.00
CA GLU A 232 7.00 -3.56 -32.86
C GLU A 232 6.70 -5.00 -32.42
N GLN A 233 6.67 -5.29 -31.12
CA GLN A 233 6.32 -6.62 -30.61
C GLN A 233 4.89 -7.04 -30.98
N GLU A 234 3.94 -6.11 -30.97
CA GLU A 234 2.54 -6.34 -31.35
C GLU A 234 2.27 -6.21 -32.86
N GLY A 235 3.30 -5.95 -33.69
CA GLY A 235 3.18 -5.79 -35.15
C GLY A 235 2.38 -4.57 -35.59
N MET A 236 2.32 -3.52 -34.76
CA MET A 236 1.56 -2.29 -34.98
C MET A 236 2.40 -1.13 -35.56
N GLU A 237 3.65 -1.39 -35.95
CA GLU A 237 4.63 -0.41 -36.44
C GLU A 237 4.19 0.40 -37.68
N SER A 238 3.21 -0.11 -38.44
CA SER A 238 2.71 0.50 -39.68
C SER A 238 1.43 1.33 -39.50
N MET A 239 0.94 1.50 -38.27
CA MET A 239 -0.22 2.36 -37.99
C MET A 239 0.07 3.83 -38.31
N GLU A 240 -0.94 4.55 -38.80
CA GLU A 240 -0.81 5.97 -39.10
C GLU A 240 -0.60 6.78 -37.81
N GLY A 241 0.30 7.77 -37.84
CA GLY A 241 0.65 8.59 -36.67
C GLY A 241 1.76 8.02 -35.79
N MET A 242 2.25 6.81 -36.09
CA MET A 242 3.25 6.10 -35.29
C MET A 242 4.63 6.74 -35.25
N ASP A 243 4.99 7.51 -36.27
CA ASP A 243 6.30 8.16 -36.33
C ASP A 243 6.51 9.18 -35.20
N MET A 244 5.42 9.66 -34.56
CA MET A 244 5.50 10.60 -33.45
C MET A 244 6.21 10.03 -32.22
N PHE A 245 6.28 8.70 -32.05
CA PHE A 245 6.97 8.07 -30.91
C PHE A 245 8.47 7.84 -31.16
N LYS A 246 8.94 8.07 -32.40
CA LYS A 246 10.36 7.90 -32.77
C LYS A 246 11.21 9.12 -32.48
N ASP A 247 10.58 10.26 -32.24
CA ASP A 247 11.25 11.54 -32.05
C ASP A 247 10.50 12.41 -31.03
N GLY A 248 11.24 12.94 -30.06
CA GLY A 248 10.65 13.74 -28.98
C GLY A 248 10.06 15.06 -29.46
N GLU A 249 10.68 15.74 -30.44
CA GLU A 249 10.16 17.00 -30.97
C GLU A 249 8.85 16.77 -31.74
N LEU A 250 8.80 15.68 -32.51
CA LEU A 250 7.61 15.26 -33.23
C LEU A 250 6.49 14.90 -32.25
N PHE A 251 6.77 14.10 -31.22
CA PHE A 251 5.83 13.81 -30.14
C PHE A 251 5.27 15.11 -29.54
N ALA A 252 6.16 16.04 -29.16
CA ALA A 252 5.78 17.31 -28.57
C ALA A 252 4.86 18.15 -29.48
N ALA A 253 5.16 18.20 -30.78
CA ALA A 253 4.36 18.92 -31.75
C ALA A 253 2.94 18.32 -31.87
N TYR A 254 2.83 17.00 -32.02
CA TYR A 254 1.53 16.31 -32.10
C TYR A 254 0.74 16.41 -30.79
N ALA A 255 1.38 16.12 -29.65
CA ALA A 255 0.74 16.17 -28.34
C ALA A 255 0.27 17.58 -27.99
N PHE A 256 1.08 18.62 -28.25
CA PHE A 256 0.66 20.00 -27.99
C PHE A 256 -0.46 20.46 -28.91
N LYS A 257 -0.42 20.08 -30.20
CA LYS A 257 -1.52 20.35 -31.13
C LYS A 257 -2.83 19.73 -30.63
N TRP A 258 -2.78 18.47 -30.21
CA TRP A 258 -3.93 17.78 -29.64
C TRP A 258 -4.45 18.48 -28.37
N LEU A 259 -3.56 18.89 -27.47
CA LEU A 259 -3.92 19.66 -26.28
C LEU A 259 -4.60 20.99 -26.63
N LYS A 260 -4.12 21.71 -27.64
CA LYS A 260 -4.75 22.95 -28.11
C LYS A 260 -6.14 22.75 -28.70
N GLU A 261 -6.33 21.68 -29.47
CA GLU A 261 -7.60 21.37 -30.13
C GLU A 261 -8.66 20.84 -29.16
N ASN A 262 -8.24 20.13 -28.10
CA ASN A 262 -9.16 19.39 -27.23
C ASN A 262 -9.19 19.92 -25.79
N GLY A 263 -8.16 20.63 -25.33
CA GLY A 263 -7.97 20.98 -23.92
C GLY A 263 -9.07 21.84 -23.33
N GLU A 264 -9.58 22.84 -24.08
CA GLU A 264 -10.70 23.67 -23.61
C GLU A 264 -12.00 22.86 -23.50
N THR A 265 -12.28 22.00 -24.47
CA THR A 265 -13.45 21.12 -24.45
C THR A 265 -13.39 20.15 -23.27
N MET A 266 -12.25 19.49 -23.07
CA MET A 266 -12.03 18.59 -21.93
C MET A 266 -12.17 19.32 -20.58
N LEU A 267 -11.67 20.55 -20.49
CA LEU A 267 -11.78 21.34 -19.27
C LEU A 267 -13.25 21.70 -18.96
N ASN A 268 -14.04 22.03 -19.98
CA ASN A 268 -15.47 22.32 -19.84
C ASN A 268 -16.26 21.07 -19.45
N GLU A 269 -15.95 19.92 -20.05
CA GLU A 269 -16.55 18.63 -19.70
C GLU A 269 -16.21 18.20 -18.27
N LEU A 270 -14.95 18.35 -17.86
CA LEU A 270 -14.49 18.11 -16.48
C LEU A 270 -15.24 19.01 -15.50
N THR A 271 -15.33 20.31 -15.81
CA THR A 271 -16.03 21.30 -14.97
C THR A 271 -17.49 20.91 -14.78
N THR A 272 -18.20 20.65 -15.87
CA THR A 272 -19.61 20.26 -15.85
C THR A 272 -19.81 18.96 -15.06
N SER A 273 -18.95 17.95 -15.31
CA SER A 273 -19.03 16.65 -14.65
C SER A 273 -18.74 16.74 -13.16
N TRP A 274 -17.77 17.56 -12.77
CA TRP A 274 -17.42 17.82 -11.38
C TRP A 274 -18.57 18.50 -10.63
N GLU A 275 -19.07 19.61 -11.17
CA GLU A 275 -20.17 20.36 -10.56
C GLU A 275 -21.43 19.49 -10.39
N GLN A 276 -21.75 18.70 -11.41
CA GLN A 276 -22.85 17.75 -11.36
C GLN A 276 -22.61 16.66 -10.30
N ALA A 277 -21.40 16.07 -10.24
CA ALA A 277 -21.08 15.05 -9.26
C ALA A 277 -21.15 15.56 -7.81
N VAL A 278 -20.66 16.79 -7.56
CA VAL A 278 -20.75 17.43 -6.24
C VAL A 278 -22.21 17.74 -5.88
N LYS A 279 -23.00 18.19 -6.84
CA LYS A 279 -24.43 18.47 -6.64
C LYS A 279 -25.25 17.22 -6.35
N ASP A 280 -24.94 16.11 -7.02
CA ASP A 280 -25.69 14.86 -6.91
C ASP A 280 -25.30 14.00 -5.71
N SER A 281 -24.14 14.26 -5.08
CA SER A 281 -23.65 13.51 -3.92
C SER A 281 -23.28 14.45 -2.77
N PRO A 282 -24.16 14.59 -1.75
CA PRO A 282 -23.86 15.32 -0.52
C PRO A 282 -22.61 14.78 0.20
N GLU A 283 -22.36 13.47 0.13
CA GLU A 283 -21.18 12.82 0.69
C GLU A 283 -19.90 13.33 0.02
N LEU A 284 -19.91 13.41 -1.31
CA LEU A 284 -18.78 13.95 -2.08
C LEU A 284 -18.58 15.44 -1.80
N ALA A 285 -19.67 16.22 -1.71
CA ALA A 285 -19.62 17.63 -1.36
C ALA A 285 -18.98 17.87 0.03
N GLN A 286 -19.26 16.99 1.00
CA GLN A 286 -18.65 17.04 2.31
C GLN A 286 -17.14 16.75 2.27
N VAL A 287 -16.72 15.73 1.52
CA VAL A 287 -15.29 15.40 1.34
C VAL A 287 -14.56 16.52 0.58
N LEU A 288 -15.19 17.16 -0.39
CA LEU A 288 -14.61 18.26 -1.18
C LEU A 288 -14.82 19.65 -0.57
N SER A 289 -15.20 19.72 0.70
CA SER A 289 -15.37 20.98 1.43
C SER A 289 -14.04 21.59 1.88
N ASP A 290 -14.09 22.81 2.41
CA ASP A 290 -12.98 23.53 3.03
C ASP A 290 -12.40 22.84 4.29
N LYS A 291 -13.10 21.82 4.80
CA LYS A 291 -12.63 20.96 5.90
C LYS A 291 -11.63 19.91 5.45
N THR A 292 -11.66 19.48 4.19
CA THR A 292 -10.57 18.68 3.64
C THR A 292 -9.49 19.63 3.17
N LYS A 293 -8.35 19.61 3.86
CA LYS A 293 -7.36 20.67 3.76
C LYS A 293 -5.96 20.12 3.96
N LEU A 294 -5.06 20.50 3.08
CA LEU A 294 -3.62 20.35 3.23
C LEU A 294 -3.04 21.66 3.77
N LYS A 295 -2.19 21.57 4.79
CA LYS A 295 -1.29 22.64 5.20
C LYS A 295 0.13 22.16 5.05
N LEU A 296 0.99 23.03 4.55
CA LEU A 296 2.39 22.76 4.34
C LEU A 296 3.21 23.97 4.79
N ASP A 297 4.12 23.75 5.73
CA ASP A 297 5.19 24.67 6.06
C ASP A 297 6.51 24.11 5.56
N LEU A 298 7.21 24.85 4.72
CA LEU A 298 8.59 24.56 4.30
C LEU A 298 9.52 25.64 4.85
N TYR A 299 10.58 25.23 5.53
CA TYR A 299 11.57 26.15 6.10
C TYR A 299 12.86 26.04 5.30
N SER A 300 13.17 27.07 4.51
CA SER A 300 14.32 27.10 3.61
C SER A 300 15.37 28.12 4.01
N ASP A 301 16.64 27.83 3.75
CA ASP A 301 17.73 28.78 3.93
C ASP A 301 17.90 29.73 2.72
N SER A 302 18.85 30.66 2.81
CA SER A 302 19.16 31.55 1.69
C SER A 302 19.63 30.80 0.43
N ALA A 303 20.26 29.63 0.60
CA ALA A 303 20.68 28.73 -0.47
C ALA A 303 19.55 27.82 -1.00
N LYS A 304 18.30 28.04 -0.54
CA LYS A 304 17.08 27.35 -0.95
C LYS A 304 17.02 25.88 -0.53
N ASN A 305 17.88 25.45 0.40
CA ASN A 305 17.79 24.11 0.99
C ASN A 305 16.68 24.07 2.03
N ILE A 306 15.82 23.06 1.95
CA ILE A 306 14.77 22.81 2.96
C ILE A 306 15.42 22.14 4.17
N HIS A 307 15.32 22.77 5.33
CA HIS A 307 15.85 22.27 6.60
C HIS A 307 14.78 21.68 7.52
N LYS A 308 13.53 22.06 7.31
CA LYS A 308 12.40 21.55 8.08
C LYS A 308 11.14 21.61 7.23
N SER A 309 10.25 20.65 7.40
CA SER A 309 8.91 20.70 6.84
C SER A 309 7.88 20.20 7.84
N VAL A 310 6.68 20.77 7.78
CA VAL A 310 5.50 20.31 8.51
C VAL A 310 4.36 20.20 7.53
N MET A 311 3.84 19.00 7.34
CA MET A 311 2.68 18.72 6.51
C MET A 311 1.53 18.28 7.42
N GLU A 312 0.36 18.87 7.26
CA GLU A 312 -0.89 18.45 7.90
C GLU A 312 -1.94 18.23 6.82
N LEU A 313 -2.36 16.99 6.59
CA LEU A 313 -3.48 16.67 5.72
C LEU A 313 -4.66 16.24 6.58
N ASN A 314 -5.75 17.01 6.55
CA ASN A 314 -7.02 16.60 7.12
C ASN A 314 -7.98 16.21 5.98
N ILE A 315 -8.54 15.01 6.05
CA ILE A 315 -9.54 14.50 5.11
C ILE A 315 -10.86 14.37 5.86
N GLN A 316 -11.82 15.21 5.51
CA GLN A 316 -13.19 15.09 6.01
C GLN A 316 -13.81 13.81 5.45
N LEU A 317 -14.39 12.99 6.31
CA LEU A 317 -15.14 11.80 5.91
C LEU A 317 -16.62 12.15 5.71
N PRO A 318 -17.32 11.43 4.81
CA PRO A 318 -18.75 11.57 4.65
C PRO A 318 -19.47 11.07 5.90
N THR A 319 -20.51 11.77 6.33
CA THR A 319 -21.34 11.32 7.45
C THR A 319 -22.16 10.10 7.04
N ALA A 320 -22.08 9.03 7.84
CA ALA A 320 -22.92 7.84 7.73
C ALA A 320 -23.44 7.46 9.11
N GLU A 321 -24.64 6.86 9.18
CA GLU A 321 -25.32 6.54 10.46
C GLU A 321 -24.43 5.70 11.41
N ASP A 322 -23.63 4.79 10.86
CA ASP A 322 -22.77 3.88 11.62
C ASP A 322 -21.27 4.24 11.55
N MET A 323 -20.91 5.45 11.09
CA MET A 323 -19.50 5.87 11.03
C MET A 323 -19.18 6.85 12.16
N PRO A 324 -18.46 6.41 13.22
CA PRO A 324 -18.13 7.30 14.33
C PRO A 324 -17.06 8.33 13.99
N VAL A 325 -16.23 8.06 12.99
CA VAL A 325 -15.10 8.92 12.58
C VAL A 325 -15.57 10.01 11.63
N THR A 326 -15.28 11.27 11.97
CA THR A 326 -15.62 12.44 11.16
C THR A 326 -14.51 12.88 10.22
N SER A 327 -13.24 12.67 10.58
CA SER A 327 -12.11 12.99 9.70
C SER A 327 -10.87 12.19 10.06
N ILE A 328 -9.97 12.05 9.07
CA ILE A 328 -8.65 11.49 9.25
C ILE A 328 -7.64 12.63 9.09
N SER A 329 -6.77 12.82 10.07
CA SER A 329 -5.67 13.76 10.00
C SER A 329 -4.36 12.98 9.96
N VAL A 330 -3.50 13.31 9.00
CA VAL A 330 -2.12 12.82 8.92
C VAL A 330 -1.21 14.02 9.08
N GLN A 331 -0.26 13.94 10.01
CA GLN A 331 0.75 14.96 10.20
C GLN A 331 2.14 14.36 10.06
N THR A 332 2.95 14.98 9.20
CA THR A 332 4.34 14.63 9.00
C THR A 332 5.21 15.82 9.35
N THR A 333 6.24 15.60 10.17
CA THR A 333 7.30 16.58 10.41
C THR A 333 8.62 15.99 9.93
N SER A 334 9.44 16.80 9.27
CA SER A 334 10.77 16.42 8.84
C SER A 334 11.77 17.50 9.21
N GLU A 335 12.95 17.10 9.60
CA GLU A 335 14.13 17.95 9.75
C GLU A 335 15.25 17.37 8.91
N LEU A 336 16.01 18.24 8.22
CA LEU A 336 17.10 17.85 7.34
C LEU A 336 18.38 18.63 7.64
N LYS A 337 19.51 17.94 7.64
CA LYS A 337 20.86 18.53 7.71
C LYS A 337 21.83 17.76 6.82
N ASN A 338 23.06 18.28 6.71
CA ASN A 338 24.13 17.68 5.91
C ASN A 338 23.78 17.52 4.42
N HIS A 339 22.96 18.42 3.86
CA HIS A 339 22.61 18.46 2.44
C HIS A 339 23.86 18.39 1.57
N ASN A 340 23.95 17.35 0.73
CA ASN A 340 25.06 17.10 -0.19
C ASN A 340 26.45 17.05 0.47
N ASN A 341 26.50 16.75 1.78
CA ASN A 341 27.73 16.51 2.52
C ASN A 341 27.89 15.01 2.82
N THR A 342 29.04 14.61 3.37
CA THR A 342 29.31 13.22 3.73
C THR A 342 28.34 12.74 4.80
N VAL A 343 27.53 11.74 4.44
CA VAL A 343 26.62 11.00 5.32
C VAL A 343 27.00 9.52 5.17
N LYS A 344 27.10 8.80 6.29
CA LYS A 344 27.47 7.38 6.27
C LYS A 344 26.26 6.53 6.60
N VAL A 345 25.91 5.58 5.73
CA VAL A 345 24.86 4.61 6.06
C VAL A 345 25.38 3.56 7.04
N GLU A 346 24.47 3.03 7.85
CA GLU A 346 24.71 1.87 8.71
C GLU A 346 24.06 0.65 8.05
N PRO A 347 24.84 -0.29 7.48
CA PRO A 347 24.27 -1.45 6.78
C PRO A 347 23.67 -2.46 7.76
N ILE A 348 22.76 -3.29 7.26
CA ILE A 348 22.28 -4.51 7.91
C ILE A 348 23.13 -5.68 7.38
N ASP A 349 23.54 -6.59 8.26
CA ASP A 349 24.18 -7.84 7.84
C ASP A 349 23.10 -8.76 7.26
N ILE A 350 23.22 -9.07 5.97
CA ILE A 350 22.27 -9.90 5.23
C ILE A 350 22.79 -11.31 4.95
N SER A 351 23.91 -11.72 5.55
CA SER A 351 24.52 -13.03 5.28
C SER A 351 23.64 -14.21 5.67
N GLU A 352 22.81 -14.06 6.70
CA GLU A 352 21.85 -15.07 7.19
C GLU A 352 20.38 -14.60 7.00
N ALA A 353 20.15 -13.52 6.27
CA ALA A 353 18.82 -12.95 6.08
C ALA A 353 17.89 -13.87 5.30
N VAL A 354 16.60 -13.85 5.66
CA VAL A 354 15.55 -14.58 4.94
C VAL A 354 15.17 -13.82 3.68
N ASN A 355 15.31 -14.46 2.52
CA ASN A 355 14.86 -13.93 1.24
C ASN A 355 13.34 -14.13 1.10
N VAL A 356 12.58 -13.05 1.30
CA VAL A 356 11.11 -13.12 1.30
C VAL A 356 10.49 -13.22 -0.11
N VAL A 357 11.29 -13.08 -1.17
CA VAL A 357 10.84 -13.26 -2.56
C VAL A 357 11.00 -14.72 -2.99
N GLU A 358 12.08 -15.37 -2.57
CA GLU A 358 12.36 -16.77 -2.92
C GLU A 358 11.71 -17.77 -1.95
N GLN A 359 11.42 -17.34 -0.72
CA GLN A 359 10.85 -18.18 0.33
C GLN A 359 9.45 -17.67 0.69
N GLU A 360 8.42 -18.38 0.22
CA GLU A 360 7.06 -18.20 0.73
C GLU A 360 6.97 -18.84 2.12
N MET A 361 6.67 -18.01 3.13
CA MET A 361 6.48 -18.48 4.51
C MET A 361 5.00 -18.60 4.84
N THR A 362 4.62 -19.70 5.47
CA THR A 362 3.27 -19.90 6.01
C THR A 362 2.98 -18.95 7.19
N PRO A 363 1.71 -18.72 7.56
CA PRO A 363 1.38 -17.98 8.78
C PRO A 363 2.09 -18.48 10.04
N GLY A 364 2.17 -19.80 10.23
CA GLY A 364 2.86 -20.40 11.37
C GLY A 364 4.38 -20.22 11.31
N GLU A 365 4.98 -20.26 10.12
CA GLU A 365 6.41 -19.93 9.94
C GLU A 365 6.69 -18.47 10.27
N TRP A 366 5.85 -17.53 9.81
CA TRP A 366 5.93 -16.13 10.20
C TRP A 366 5.83 -15.96 11.72
N LEU A 367 4.90 -16.63 12.39
CA LEU A 367 4.79 -16.55 13.85
C LEU A 367 5.98 -17.15 14.59
N ARG A 368 6.61 -18.19 14.04
CA ARG A 368 7.84 -18.79 14.58
C ARG A 368 9.08 -17.97 14.26
N PHE A 369 9.05 -17.13 13.23
CA PHE A 369 10.15 -16.26 12.86
C PHE A 369 10.41 -15.19 13.92
N PHE A 370 9.38 -14.79 14.66
CA PHE A 370 9.50 -13.83 15.76
C PHE A 370 9.60 -14.52 17.13
N GLU A 371 10.39 -13.93 18.02
CA GLU A 371 10.55 -14.32 19.42
C GLU A 371 9.21 -14.33 20.15
N ASP A 372 9.03 -15.29 21.05
CA ASP A 372 7.83 -15.38 21.88
C ASP A 372 7.71 -14.14 22.79
N GLY A 373 6.51 -13.53 22.81
CA GLY A 373 6.25 -12.29 23.55
C GLY A 373 6.82 -11.02 22.92
N SER A 374 7.40 -11.11 21.71
CA SER A 374 7.79 -9.92 20.96
C SER A 374 6.55 -9.15 20.46
N LEU A 375 6.67 -7.82 20.41
CA LEU A 375 5.61 -6.97 19.89
C LEU A 375 5.30 -7.25 18.42
N ALA A 376 6.32 -7.56 17.60
CA ALA A 376 6.12 -7.91 16.20
C ALA A 376 5.23 -9.16 16.05
N LYS A 377 5.46 -10.19 16.87
CA LYS A 377 4.60 -11.39 16.89
C LYS A 377 3.17 -11.08 17.34
N ASP A 378 3.01 -10.30 18.42
CA ASP A 378 1.70 -9.86 18.89
C ASP A 378 0.93 -9.12 17.78
N MET A 379 1.61 -8.23 17.05
CA MET A 379 1.02 -7.48 15.96
C MET A 379 0.60 -8.36 14.78
N LEU A 380 1.42 -9.36 14.42
CA LEU A 380 1.05 -10.34 13.38
C LEU A 380 -0.17 -11.16 13.78
N LEU A 381 -0.28 -11.56 15.05
CA LEU A 381 -1.48 -12.23 15.55
C LEU A 381 -2.71 -11.30 15.45
N GLN A 382 -2.56 -10.04 15.85
CA GLN A 382 -3.64 -9.05 15.79
C GLN A 382 -4.05 -8.65 14.38
N SER A 383 -3.19 -8.82 13.37
CA SER A 383 -3.56 -8.60 11.97
C SER A 383 -4.50 -9.68 11.43
N GLY A 384 -4.67 -10.77 12.17
CA GLY A 384 -5.46 -11.92 11.74
C GLY A 384 -4.73 -12.80 10.74
N ILE A 385 -3.39 -12.83 10.76
CA ILE A 385 -2.60 -13.70 9.85
C ILE A 385 -2.98 -15.19 9.97
N THR A 386 -3.49 -15.60 11.13
CA THR A 386 -3.97 -16.95 11.43
C THR A 386 -5.42 -17.19 11.02
N ASN A 387 -6.14 -16.14 10.64
CA ASN A 387 -7.57 -16.24 10.34
C ASN A 387 -7.79 -17.01 9.05
N LYS A 388 -8.57 -18.09 9.13
CA LYS A 388 -9.00 -18.87 7.96
C LYS A 388 -10.51 -18.95 7.90
N PHE A 389 -11.03 -18.75 6.70
CA PHE A 389 -12.44 -18.93 6.38
C PHE A 389 -12.56 -19.84 5.16
N VAL A 390 -13.07 -21.05 5.38
CA VAL A 390 -13.18 -22.07 4.32
C VAL A 390 -14.65 -22.26 3.96
N TYR A 391 -14.95 -22.19 2.66
CA TYR A 391 -16.27 -22.49 2.12
C TYR A 391 -16.31 -23.92 1.61
N LEU A 392 -17.17 -24.76 2.21
CA LEU A 392 -17.38 -26.13 1.74
C LEU A 392 -18.73 -26.24 1.02
N PRO A 393 -18.74 -26.42 -0.32
CA PRO A 393 -19.98 -26.73 -1.02
C PRO A 393 -20.46 -28.14 -0.62
N ILE A 394 -21.73 -28.25 -0.24
CA ILE A 394 -22.39 -29.56 -0.07
C ILE A 394 -23.16 -29.83 -1.36
N ALA A 395 -22.79 -30.88 -2.09
CA ALA A 395 -23.54 -31.29 -3.28
C ALA A 395 -24.98 -31.64 -2.89
N GLN A 396 -25.97 -30.94 -3.47
CA GLN A 396 -27.39 -31.18 -3.21
C GLN A 396 -28.07 -31.95 -4.35
N ASP A 397 -27.75 -31.66 -5.63
CA ASP A 397 -28.40 -32.23 -6.83
C ASP A 397 -27.42 -32.45 -8.00
N GLU A 398 -27.86 -33.09 -9.11
CA GLU A 398 -27.09 -33.39 -10.34
C GLU A 398 -26.50 -32.16 -11.07
N TYR A 399 -26.75 -30.93 -10.60
CA TYR A 399 -26.42 -29.68 -11.30
C TYR A 399 -25.01 -29.12 -11.04
N ASP A 400 -24.14 -29.90 -10.41
CA ASP A 400 -22.75 -29.51 -10.09
C ASP A 400 -21.71 -30.25 -10.96
N GLU A 401 -21.99 -30.39 -12.27
CA GLU A 401 -21.06 -31.08 -13.21
C GLU A 401 -19.67 -30.45 -13.29
N TRP A 402 -19.47 -29.19 -12.85
CA TRP A 402 -18.16 -28.53 -12.77
C TRP A 402 -17.37 -28.85 -11.48
N LEU A 403 -18.00 -29.45 -10.47
CA LEU A 403 -17.35 -29.88 -9.22
C LEU A 403 -16.89 -31.36 -9.27
N ASN A 404 -17.20 -32.07 -10.35
CA ASN A 404 -17.02 -33.53 -10.47
C ASN A 404 -15.57 -34.03 -10.46
N ASP A 405 -14.57 -33.17 -10.71
CA ASP A 405 -13.16 -33.57 -10.73
C ASP A 405 -12.48 -33.54 -9.36
N SER A 406 -13.19 -33.14 -8.29
CA SER A 406 -12.67 -33.11 -6.93
C SER A 406 -13.53 -33.93 -5.96
N PRO A 407 -12.94 -34.59 -4.95
CA PRO A 407 -13.70 -35.32 -3.94
C PRO A 407 -14.62 -34.35 -3.18
N LEU A 408 -15.93 -34.60 -3.17
CA LEU A 408 -16.91 -33.71 -2.54
C LEU A 408 -17.34 -34.20 -1.15
N PRO A 409 -17.69 -33.27 -0.24
CA PRO A 409 -18.34 -33.62 1.02
C PRO A 409 -19.60 -34.46 0.80
N TYR A 410 -19.86 -35.42 1.69
CA TYR A 410 -21.10 -36.21 1.66
C TYR A 410 -21.61 -36.47 3.08
N VAL A 411 -22.89 -36.82 3.23
CA VAL A 411 -23.48 -37.11 4.54
C VAL A 411 -23.54 -38.63 4.75
N ASP A 412 -22.91 -39.13 5.81
CA ASP A 412 -23.04 -40.52 6.29
C ASP A 412 -23.73 -40.53 7.65
N LYS A 413 -24.91 -41.16 7.74
CA LYS A 413 -25.66 -41.32 9.00
C LYS A 413 -25.85 -40.02 9.81
N GLY A 414 -26.09 -38.91 9.11
CA GLY A 414 -26.26 -37.59 9.72
C GLY A 414 -24.95 -36.86 10.07
N VAL A 415 -23.80 -37.38 9.65
CA VAL A 415 -22.47 -36.77 9.82
C VAL A 415 -21.93 -36.35 8.48
N THR A 416 -21.58 -35.06 8.33
CA THR A 416 -20.89 -34.55 7.14
C THR A 416 -19.45 -35.06 7.12
N MET A 417 -19.15 -35.89 6.14
CA MET A 417 -17.82 -36.42 5.83
C MET A 417 -17.17 -35.56 4.76
N VAL A 418 -15.93 -35.16 4.98
CA VAL A 418 -15.18 -34.26 4.08
C VAL A 418 -13.87 -34.90 3.65
N PRO A 419 -13.34 -34.58 2.45
CA PRO A 419 -12.01 -34.97 2.06
C PRO A 419 -11.01 -34.36 3.04
N LEU A 420 -10.26 -35.22 3.74
CA LEU A 420 -9.37 -34.79 4.82
C LEU A 420 -8.33 -33.79 4.32
N ARG A 421 -7.70 -34.10 3.17
CA ARG A 421 -6.62 -33.27 2.61
C ARG A 421 -7.09 -31.86 2.33
N TYR A 422 -8.27 -31.71 1.72
CA TYR A 422 -8.83 -30.41 1.37
C TYR A 422 -9.00 -29.52 2.61
N VAL A 423 -9.69 -30.03 3.64
CA VAL A 423 -9.91 -29.24 4.87
C VAL A 423 -8.61 -28.97 5.62
N ALA A 424 -7.68 -29.94 5.63
CA ALA A 424 -6.40 -29.77 6.32
C ALA A 424 -5.53 -28.70 5.64
N GLU A 425 -5.37 -28.76 4.32
CA GLU A 425 -4.52 -27.83 3.56
C GLU A 425 -5.10 -26.40 3.55
N GLU A 426 -6.43 -26.24 3.48
CA GLU A 426 -7.10 -24.92 3.65
C GLU A 426 -6.89 -24.31 5.05
N LEU A 427 -6.57 -25.14 6.05
CA LEU A 427 -6.21 -24.73 7.41
C LEU A 427 -4.68 -24.72 7.63
N ASP A 428 -3.91 -24.67 6.54
CA ASP A 428 -2.44 -24.68 6.47
C ASP A 428 -1.77 -25.94 7.01
N ALA A 429 -2.48 -27.05 7.21
CA ALA A 429 -1.89 -28.27 7.72
C ALA A 429 -1.27 -29.13 6.60
N GLU A 430 -0.02 -29.56 6.78
CA GLU A 430 0.64 -30.49 5.87
C GLU A 430 0.07 -31.90 6.02
N VAL A 431 -0.25 -32.58 4.91
CA VAL A 431 -0.85 -33.93 4.94
C VAL A 431 0.02 -34.99 4.27
N LYS A 432 0.46 -35.97 5.08
CA LYS A 432 1.26 -37.14 4.66
C LYS A 432 0.47 -38.44 4.79
N TRP A 433 0.52 -39.28 3.76
CA TRP A 433 -0.10 -40.61 3.75
C TRP A 433 0.95 -41.72 3.90
N ASP A 434 0.72 -42.66 4.82
CA ASP A 434 1.46 -43.91 4.93
C ASP A 434 0.57 -45.09 4.52
N SER A 435 0.81 -45.62 3.33
CA SER A 435 0.05 -46.74 2.76
C SER A 435 0.27 -48.06 3.49
N LYS A 436 1.43 -48.27 4.11
CA LYS A 436 1.76 -49.50 4.85
C LYS A 436 1.00 -49.54 6.17
N GLN A 437 0.97 -48.41 6.86
CA GLN A 437 0.29 -48.28 8.16
C GLN A 437 -1.20 -47.94 8.02
N LYS A 438 -1.66 -47.61 6.79
CA LYS A 438 -3.01 -47.14 6.47
C LYS A 438 -3.42 -45.95 7.33
N GLN A 439 -2.53 -44.98 7.46
CA GLN A 439 -2.73 -43.80 8.31
C GLN A 439 -2.35 -42.51 7.58
N VAL A 440 -3.07 -41.45 7.91
CA VAL A 440 -2.76 -40.07 7.55
C VAL A 440 -2.08 -39.40 8.74
N THR A 441 -1.04 -38.62 8.48
CA THR A 441 -0.43 -37.69 9.42
C THR A 441 -0.69 -36.28 8.92
N MET A 442 -1.31 -35.44 9.75
CA MET A 442 -1.41 -34.00 9.54
C MET A 442 -0.42 -33.31 10.47
N ILE A 443 0.26 -32.28 9.99
CA ILE A 443 1.10 -31.40 10.81
C ILE A 443 0.48 -30.03 10.74
N ASP A 444 -0.03 -29.55 11.86
CA ASP A 444 -0.64 -28.24 11.94
C ASP A 444 0.43 -27.15 11.85
N ASP A 445 0.29 -26.22 10.90
CA ASP A 445 1.29 -25.18 10.69
C ASP A 445 1.38 -24.21 11.87
N LEU A 446 0.28 -23.83 12.54
CA LEU A 446 0.37 -22.84 13.62
C LEU A 446 1.03 -23.41 14.89
N THR A 447 0.62 -24.61 15.29
CA THR A 447 1.09 -25.22 16.56
C THR A 447 2.27 -26.17 16.39
N GLY A 448 2.50 -26.69 15.19
CA GLY A 448 3.42 -27.80 14.93
C GLY A 448 2.89 -29.16 15.41
N SER A 449 1.66 -29.24 15.92
CA SER A 449 1.08 -30.48 16.45
C SER A 449 0.97 -31.55 15.37
N LYS A 450 1.36 -32.78 15.74
CA LYS A 450 1.27 -33.95 14.89
C LYS A 450 -0.02 -34.72 15.17
N ILE A 451 -0.89 -34.82 14.18
CA ILE A 451 -2.18 -35.49 14.27
C ILE A 451 -2.16 -36.74 13.39
N VAL A 452 -2.32 -37.92 13.99
CA VAL A 452 -2.34 -39.21 13.27
C VAL A 452 -3.74 -39.82 13.28
N LEU A 453 -4.22 -40.16 12.09
CA LEU A 453 -5.55 -40.70 11.84
C LEU A 453 -5.43 -42.02 11.07
N LYS A 454 -5.96 -43.11 11.61
CA LYS A 454 -5.91 -44.44 10.96
C LYS A 454 -7.24 -44.79 10.31
N LEU A 455 -7.20 -45.36 9.10
CA LEU A 455 -8.40 -45.84 8.43
C LEU A 455 -9.17 -46.85 9.30
N GLY A 456 -10.48 -46.66 9.38
CA GLY A 456 -11.41 -47.46 10.19
C GLY A 456 -11.41 -47.12 11.69
N SER A 457 -10.62 -46.16 12.15
CA SER A 457 -10.53 -45.77 13.56
C SER A 457 -11.47 -44.60 13.89
N ASN A 458 -11.99 -44.60 15.12
CA ASN A 458 -12.65 -43.45 15.77
C ASN A 458 -11.72 -42.73 16.76
N ILE A 459 -10.41 -42.97 16.65
CA ILE A 459 -9.39 -42.39 17.52
C ILE A 459 -8.36 -41.68 16.64
N ALA A 460 -8.10 -40.42 16.98
CA ALA A 460 -6.98 -39.63 16.50
C ALA A 460 -5.89 -39.59 17.58
N LEU A 461 -4.62 -39.58 17.20
CA LEU A 461 -3.51 -39.30 18.10
C LEU A 461 -3.02 -37.88 17.86
N VAL A 462 -3.16 -36.99 18.84
CA VAL A 462 -2.62 -35.63 18.79
C VAL A 462 -1.43 -35.57 19.73
N ASP A 463 -0.22 -35.43 19.18
CA ASP A 463 1.03 -35.46 19.95
C ASP A 463 1.13 -36.68 20.88
N ASN A 464 0.69 -37.85 20.37
CA ASN A 464 0.59 -39.15 21.06
C ASN A 464 -0.50 -39.26 22.13
N VAL A 465 -1.38 -38.26 22.27
CA VAL A 465 -2.56 -38.32 23.14
C VAL A 465 -3.80 -38.72 22.34
N GLU A 466 -4.53 -39.72 22.81
CA GLU A 466 -5.76 -40.19 22.17
C GLU A 466 -6.89 -39.15 22.29
N LYS A 467 -7.48 -38.79 21.15
CA LYS A 467 -8.71 -38.01 21.06
C LYS A 467 -9.76 -38.79 20.28
N LYS A 468 -11.00 -38.77 20.76
CA LYS A 468 -12.12 -39.47 20.12
C LYS A 468 -12.68 -38.65 18.95
N ILE A 469 -12.84 -39.31 17.81
CA ILE A 469 -13.58 -38.80 16.65
C ILE A 469 -15.05 -39.15 16.86
N SER A 470 -15.93 -38.16 16.72
CA SER A 470 -17.37 -38.34 16.90
C SER A 470 -18.06 -38.68 15.58
N GLY A 471 -18.95 -39.66 15.59
CA GLY A 471 -19.70 -40.07 14.40
C GLY A 471 -19.08 -41.25 13.66
N THR A 472 -18.91 -41.11 12.35
CA THR A 472 -18.37 -42.13 11.44
C THR A 472 -16.83 -42.18 11.54
N PRO A 473 -16.20 -43.38 11.54
CA PRO A 473 -14.75 -43.50 11.57
C PRO A 473 -14.09 -42.93 10.31
N VAL A 474 -12.77 -42.78 10.33
CA VAL A 474 -12.01 -42.37 9.15
C VAL A 474 -12.22 -43.40 8.03
N MET A 475 -12.77 -42.97 6.90
CA MET A 475 -13.11 -43.84 5.78
C MET A 475 -12.20 -43.58 4.58
N SER A 476 -12.13 -44.54 3.67
CA SER A 476 -11.63 -44.30 2.32
C SER A 476 -12.75 -44.50 1.30
N LYS A 477 -12.88 -43.57 0.37
CA LYS A 477 -13.83 -43.62 -0.74
C LYS A 477 -13.13 -43.07 -1.99
N GLU A 478 -13.16 -43.84 -3.08
CA GLU A 478 -12.60 -43.43 -4.38
C GLU A 478 -11.14 -42.93 -4.29
N GLY A 479 -10.31 -43.62 -3.50
CA GLY A 479 -8.90 -43.26 -3.30
C GLY A 479 -8.65 -42.10 -2.35
N ASN A 480 -9.69 -41.43 -1.85
CA ASN A 480 -9.59 -40.31 -0.93
C ASN A 480 -9.90 -40.74 0.51
N VAL A 481 -9.29 -40.04 1.49
CA VAL A 481 -9.57 -40.25 2.92
C VAL A 481 -10.62 -39.24 3.36
N TYR A 482 -11.69 -39.74 3.98
CA TYR A 482 -12.79 -38.95 4.49
C TYR A 482 -12.88 -39.03 6.01
N VAL A 483 -13.19 -37.90 6.62
CA VAL A 483 -13.24 -37.72 8.07
C VAL A 483 -14.46 -36.85 8.44
N PRO A 484 -15.07 -37.01 9.62
CA PRO A 484 -16.11 -36.09 10.07
C PRO A 484 -15.59 -34.66 10.13
N LEU A 485 -16.27 -33.75 9.43
CA LEU A 485 -15.88 -32.34 9.30
C LEU A 485 -15.58 -31.69 10.64
N ARG A 486 -16.52 -31.76 11.58
CA ARG A 486 -16.34 -31.18 12.91
C ARG A 486 -15.11 -31.74 13.64
N SER A 487 -14.87 -33.04 13.54
CA SER A 487 -13.72 -33.66 14.22
C SER A 487 -12.40 -33.21 13.62
N VAL A 488 -12.27 -33.18 12.29
CA VAL A 488 -11.01 -32.73 11.66
C VAL A 488 -10.76 -31.23 11.90
N SER A 489 -11.79 -30.39 11.84
CA SER A 489 -11.68 -28.97 12.14
C SER A 489 -11.27 -28.73 13.60
N GLU A 490 -11.92 -29.40 14.57
CA GLU A 490 -11.58 -29.27 15.99
C GLU A 490 -10.16 -29.77 16.31
N LEU A 491 -9.70 -30.83 15.63
CA LEU A 491 -8.33 -31.33 15.78
C LEU A 491 -7.29 -30.30 15.31
N LEU A 492 -7.65 -29.45 14.34
CA LEU A 492 -6.83 -28.35 13.82
C LEU A 492 -7.14 -27.00 14.49
N GLY A 493 -7.91 -26.99 15.58
CA GLY A 493 -8.23 -25.77 16.34
C GLY A 493 -9.26 -24.85 15.69
N ALA A 494 -9.95 -25.32 14.63
CA ALA A 494 -11.00 -24.57 13.95
C ALA A 494 -12.39 -24.93 14.47
N LYS A 495 -13.34 -24.00 14.35
CA LYS A 495 -14.76 -24.17 14.66
C LYS A 495 -15.56 -24.32 13.37
N VAL A 496 -16.64 -25.09 13.46
CA VAL A 496 -17.56 -25.31 12.34
C VAL A 496 -18.89 -24.64 12.66
N GLN A 497 -19.32 -23.74 11.78
CA GLN A 497 -20.65 -23.13 11.85
C GLN A 497 -21.49 -23.57 10.65
N TYR A 498 -22.77 -23.85 10.90
CA TYR A 498 -23.72 -24.21 9.86
C TYR A 498 -24.67 -23.03 9.68
N GLU A 499 -24.73 -22.49 8.48
CA GLU A 499 -25.70 -21.46 8.11
C GLU A 499 -26.76 -22.09 7.21
N GLY A 500 -27.94 -22.33 7.79
CA GLY A 500 -29.10 -22.84 7.07
C GLY A 500 -29.98 -21.68 6.63
N ASP A 501 -29.94 -21.37 5.33
CA ASP A 501 -30.78 -20.44 4.53
C ASP A 501 -29.98 -19.36 3.80
N ALA A 502 -29.07 -19.78 2.91
CA ALA A 502 -28.63 -18.89 1.86
C ALA A 502 -29.38 -19.18 0.56
N VAL A 503 -29.69 -18.11 -0.18
CA VAL A 503 -30.39 -18.11 -1.47
C VAL A 503 -29.71 -19.02 -2.52
N TYR A 504 -28.46 -19.43 -2.28
CA TYR A 504 -27.62 -20.21 -3.19
C TYR A 504 -27.24 -21.62 -2.67
N GLY A 505 -27.87 -22.11 -1.59
CA GLY A 505 -27.66 -23.48 -1.08
C GLY A 505 -27.20 -23.53 0.38
N SER A 506 -27.07 -24.73 0.95
CA SER A 506 -26.51 -24.92 2.29
C SER A 506 -25.00 -25.03 2.23
N TYR A 507 -24.29 -24.21 3.00
CA TYR A 507 -22.84 -24.26 3.12
C TYR A 507 -22.40 -24.46 4.58
N VAL A 508 -21.16 -24.90 4.73
CA VAL A 508 -20.50 -25.00 6.03
C VAL A 508 -19.31 -24.06 6.03
N THR A 509 -19.20 -23.26 7.08
CA THR A 509 -18.06 -22.37 7.30
C THR A 509 -17.15 -22.98 8.35
N ILE A 510 -15.85 -22.99 8.05
CA ILE A 510 -14.81 -23.32 9.01
C ILE A 510 -14.07 -22.04 9.35
N GLU A 511 -14.00 -21.72 10.64
CA GLU A 511 -13.33 -20.53 11.16
C GLU A 511 -12.23 -20.94 12.12
N ARG A 512 -11.01 -20.47 11.86
CA ARG A 512 -9.87 -20.58 12.76
C ARG A 512 -9.37 -19.16 13.00
N SER A 513 -9.21 -18.77 14.26
CA SER A 513 -8.65 -17.48 14.69
C SER A 513 -7.41 -17.69 15.54
#